data_AF-A0A2K3QMJ6-F1
#
_entry.id   AF-A0A2K3QMJ6-F1
#
_cell.length_a   1.000
_cell.length_b   1.000
_cell.length_c   1.000
_cell.angle_alpha   90.00
_cell.angle_beta   90.00
_cell.angle_gamma   90.00
#
_symmetry.space_group_name_H-M   'P 1'
#
loop_
_entity.id
_entity.type
_entity.pdbx_description
1 polymer ?
#
loop_
_entity_poly.entity_id
_entity_poly.type
_entity_poly.pdbx_seq_one_letter_code
_entity_poly.pdbx_strand_id
1 'polypeptide(L)'
;DGRRTVRVDNGHALLGEVTGTGCTLGTTVSAMVAAYGADPLAAAVAGTVVFGVAAEMAAARSEVRGPGTFVPAFIDELYGIRRATAEGDLRWLAMAKVQAVEVDDEASAGAGTM
;
A
#
# COMPACT_ATOMS: atom_id res chain seq x y z
N ASP A 1 -3.60 -12.19 -9.16
CA ASP A 1 -3.52 -12.88 -10.46
C ASP A 1 -3.96 -14.35 -10.39
N GLY A 2 -4.49 -14.81 -9.25
CA GLY A 2 -4.98 -16.18 -9.06
C GLY A 2 -3.88 -17.23 -8.86
N ARG A 3 -2.60 -16.84 -8.81
CA ARG A 3 -1.46 -17.78 -8.70
C ARG A 3 -0.45 -17.40 -7.64
N ARG A 4 -0.30 -16.10 -7.37
CA ARG A 4 0.63 -15.56 -6.39
C ARG A 4 -0.16 -14.84 -5.30
N THR A 5 0.27 -15.01 -4.06
CA THR A 5 -0.26 -14.27 -2.91
C THR A 5 0.87 -13.46 -2.29
N VAL A 6 0.59 -12.19 -2.03
CA VAL A 6 1.55 -11.25 -1.44
C VAL A 6 0.89 -10.58 -0.25
N ARG A 7 1.60 -10.58 0.88
CA ARG A 7 1.24 -9.84 2.09
C ARG A 7 2.00 -8.51 2.10
N VAL A 8 1.29 -7.43 2.38
CA VAL A 8 1.86 -6.09 2.57
C VAL A 8 1.48 -5.62 3.97
N ASP A 9 2.47 -5.38 4.82
CA ASP A 9 2.29 -5.00 6.23
C ASP A 9 2.56 -3.50 6.48
N ASN A 10 2.63 -2.71 5.41
CA ASN A 10 2.77 -1.27 5.52
C ASN A 10 1.45 -0.57 5.85
N GLY A 11 1.53 0.54 6.58
CA GLY A 11 0.41 1.42 6.87
C GLY A 11 0.39 1.94 8.30
N HIS A 12 -0.66 2.69 8.63
CA HIS A 12 -0.85 3.26 9.97
C HIS A 12 -2.33 3.31 10.34
N ALA A 13 -2.64 3.15 11.64
CA ALA A 13 -4.02 3.14 12.14
C ALA A 13 -4.83 4.40 11.78
N LEU A 14 -4.15 5.55 11.65
CA LEU A 14 -4.76 6.81 11.23
C LEU A 14 -5.41 6.76 9.83
N LEU A 15 -5.01 5.83 8.96
CA LEU A 15 -5.72 5.62 7.69
C LEU A 15 -7.17 5.17 7.90
N GLY A 16 -7.45 4.42 8.97
CA GLY A 16 -8.80 3.97 9.32
C GLY A 16 -9.69 5.08 9.88
N GLU A 17 -9.08 6.17 10.37
CA GLU A 17 -9.78 7.31 10.99
C GLU A 17 -10.13 8.41 9.99
N VAL A 18 -9.79 8.23 8.70
CA VAL A 18 -10.03 9.22 7.64
C VAL A 18 -10.97 8.61 6.61
N THR A 19 -12.12 9.25 6.41
CA THR A 19 -13.06 8.83 5.37
C THR A 19 -12.44 8.92 3.99
N GLY A 20 -12.72 7.93 3.14
CA GLY A 20 -12.27 7.89 1.76
C GLY A 20 -10.86 7.34 1.53
N THR A 21 -10.08 7.01 2.57
CA THR A 21 -8.72 6.44 2.40
C THR A 21 -8.71 5.14 1.59
N GLY A 22 -9.68 4.25 1.83
CA GLY A 22 -9.85 3.03 1.04
C GLY A 22 -10.18 3.30 -0.44
N CYS A 23 -11.02 4.31 -0.70
CA CYS A 23 -11.32 4.74 -2.08
C CYS A 23 -10.07 5.29 -2.76
N THR A 24 -9.31 6.14 -2.06
CA THR A 24 -8.05 6.69 -2.54
C THR A 24 -7.04 5.58 -2.83
N LEU A 25 -6.91 4.58 -1.97
CA LEU A 25 -6.05 3.41 -2.21
C LEU A 25 -6.47 2.68 -3.49
N GLY A 26 -7.78 2.44 -3.69
CA GLY A 26 -8.30 1.84 -4.92
C GLY A 26 -7.94 2.65 -6.18
N THR A 27 -8.05 3.99 -6.13
CA THR A 27 -7.60 4.87 -7.20
C THR A 27 -6.10 4.79 -7.43
N THR A 28 -5.28 4.77 -6.37
CA THR A 28 -3.82 4.64 -6.47
C THR A 28 -3.42 3.32 -7.13
N VAL A 29 -4.00 2.19 -6.69
CA VAL A 29 -3.77 0.88 -7.31
C VAL A 29 -4.16 0.90 -8.78
N SER A 30 -5.32 1.49 -9.11
CA SER A 30 -5.78 1.59 -10.50
C SER A 30 -4.80 2.38 -11.38
N ALA A 31 -4.26 3.48 -10.86
CA ALA A 31 -3.25 4.29 -11.56
C ALA A 31 -1.94 3.52 -11.77
N MET A 32 -1.48 2.76 -10.78
CA MET A 32 -0.28 1.92 -10.90
C MET A 32 -0.46 0.80 -11.93
N VAL A 33 -1.62 0.12 -11.92
CA VAL A 33 -1.94 -0.92 -12.90
C VAL A 33 -2.01 -0.34 -14.31
N ALA A 34 -2.58 0.85 -14.48
CA ALA A 34 -2.60 1.54 -15.76
C ALA A 34 -1.18 1.90 -16.25
N ALA A 35 -0.28 2.29 -15.33
CA ALA A 35 1.11 2.62 -15.66
C ALA A 35 1.98 1.37 -15.94
N TYR A 36 1.72 0.24 -15.27
CA TYR A 36 2.47 -1.00 -15.38
C TYR A 36 1.55 -2.21 -15.59
N GLY A 37 0.92 -2.27 -16.77
CA GLY A 37 -0.02 -3.34 -17.11
C GLY A 37 0.61 -4.72 -17.35
N ALA A 38 1.94 -4.82 -17.43
CA ALA A 38 2.64 -6.08 -17.68
C ALA A 38 2.55 -7.08 -16.50
N ASP A 39 2.47 -6.58 -15.27
CA ASP A 39 2.20 -7.39 -14.08
C ASP A 39 1.25 -6.62 -13.13
N PRO A 40 -0.07 -6.81 -13.27
CA PRO A 40 -1.07 -6.13 -12.45
C PRO A 40 -0.95 -6.43 -10.95
N LEU A 41 -0.45 -7.61 -10.57
CA LEU A 41 -0.23 -7.93 -9.15
C LEU A 41 0.93 -7.09 -8.61
N ALA A 42 2.06 -7.05 -9.31
CA ALA A 42 3.20 -6.22 -8.90
C ALA A 42 2.82 -4.73 -8.86
N ALA A 43 2.04 -4.25 -9.83
CA ALA A 43 1.54 -2.88 -9.86
C ALA A 43 0.61 -2.58 -8.66
N ALA A 44 -0.30 -3.50 -8.32
CA ALA A 44 -1.15 -3.36 -7.15
C ALA A 44 -0.34 -3.32 -5.85
N VAL A 45 0.62 -4.25 -5.70
CA VAL A 45 1.54 -4.27 -4.54
C VAL A 45 2.32 -2.96 -4.44
N ALA A 46 2.87 -2.45 -5.55
CA ALA A 46 3.58 -1.18 -5.56
C ALA A 46 2.69 0.00 -5.10
N GLY A 47 1.43 0.04 -5.56
CA GLY A 47 0.45 1.04 -5.13
C GLY A 47 0.17 0.96 -3.62
N THR A 48 -0.06 -0.25 -3.11
CA THR A 48 -0.30 -0.48 -1.67
C THR A 48 0.91 -0.13 -0.82
N VAL A 49 2.13 -0.48 -1.25
CA VAL A 49 3.38 -0.19 -0.54
C VAL A 49 3.63 1.31 -0.48
N VAL A 50 3.55 2.04 -1.60
CA VAL A 50 3.72 3.50 -1.62
C VAL A 50 2.73 4.16 -0.67
N PHE A 51 1.46 3.73 -0.71
CA PHE A 51 0.40 4.26 0.13
C PHE A 51 0.66 3.98 1.63
N GLY A 52 1.05 2.75 1.97
CA GLY A 52 1.33 2.36 3.34
C GLY A 52 2.59 3.02 3.90
N VAL A 53 3.68 3.09 3.13
CA VAL A 53 4.93 3.74 3.54
C VAL A 53 4.72 5.24 3.76
N ALA A 54 4.01 5.92 2.85
CA ALA A 54 3.68 7.34 3.04
C ALA A 54 2.88 7.56 4.34
N ALA A 55 1.95 6.67 4.67
CA ALA A 55 1.19 6.75 5.91
C ALA A 55 2.06 6.56 7.16
N GLU A 56 3.02 5.63 7.13
CA GLU A 56 3.99 5.43 8.22
C GLU A 56 4.88 6.66 8.41
N MET A 57 5.42 7.21 7.32
CA MET A 57 6.25 8.42 7.34
C MET A 57 5.47 9.61 7.87
N ALA A 58 4.23 9.78 7.43
CA ALA A 58 3.37 10.89 7.87
C ALA A 58 3.01 10.75 9.35
N ALA A 59 2.69 9.56 9.81
CA ALA A 59 2.38 9.33 11.23
C ALA A 59 3.59 9.56 12.15
N ALA A 60 4.81 9.38 11.65
CA ALA A 60 6.04 9.63 12.40
C ALA A 60 6.40 11.12 12.53
N ARG A 61 5.73 12.01 11.78
CA ARG A 61 5.97 13.45 11.84
C ARG A 61 5.49 14.06 13.16
N SER A 62 6.32 14.91 13.75
CA SER A 62 6.06 15.53 15.06
C SER A 62 4.80 16.41 15.12
N GLU A 63 4.41 17.01 13.99
CA GLU A 63 3.24 17.87 13.86
C GLU A 63 1.92 17.09 13.77
N VAL A 64 1.99 15.77 13.52
CA VAL A 64 0.81 14.92 13.38
C VAL A 64 0.31 14.49 14.76
N ARG A 65 -0.87 15.01 15.11
CA ARG A 65 -1.53 14.83 16.42
C ARG A 65 -2.84 14.05 16.34
N GLY A 66 -3.25 13.67 15.15
CA GLY A 66 -4.53 13.00 14.87
C GLY A 66 -4.90 13.06 13.38
N PRO A 67 -6.07 12.53 12.99
CA PRO A 67 -6.46 12.40 11.57
C PRO A 67 -6.51 13.74 10.82
N GLY A 68 -6.94 14.82 11.47
CA GLY A 68 -7.00 16.15 10.84
C GLY A 68 -5.63 16.70 10.42
N THR A 69 -4.59 16.48 11.21
CA THR A 69 -3.20 16.86 10.88
C THR A 69 -2.48 15.80 10.04
N PHE A 70 -2.96 14.56 10.06
CA PHE A 70 -2.38 13.44 9.32
C PHE A 70 -2.62 13.55 7.82
N VAL A 71 -3.82 13.94 7.37
CA VAL A 71 -4.13 13.98 5.92
C VAL A 71 -3.17 14.88 5.13
N PRO A 72 -2.89 16.13 5.55
CA PRO A 72 -1.91 16.96 4.85
C PRO A 72 -0.51 16.33 4.85
N ALA A 73 -0.04 15.84 6.00
CA ALA A 73 1.26 15.18 6.11
C ALA A 73 1.35 13.93 5.21
N PHE A 74 0.27 13.13 5.13
CA PHE A 74 0.18 11.96 4.27
C PHE A 74 0.30 12.31 2.78
N ILE A 75 -0.38 13.38 2.35
CA ILE A 75 -0.28 13.89 0.99
C ILE A 75 1.15 14.38 0.70
N ASP A 76 1.78 15.08 1.66
CA ASP A 76 3.17 15.53 1.53
C ASP A 76 4.14 14.36 1.39
N GLU A 77 3.97 13.28 2.15
CA GLU A 77 4.82 12.08 2.04
C GLU A 77 4.60 11.33 0.73
N LEU A 78 3.36 11.23 0.24
CA LEU A 78 3.09 10.70 -1.11
C LEU A 78 3.81 11.52 -2.19
N TYR A 79 3.76 12.84 -2.08
CA TYR A 79 4.49 13.75 -2.98
C TYR A 79 6.00 13.54 -2.88
N GLY A 80 6.55 13.45 -1.66
CA GLY A 80 7.96 13.21 -1.39
C GLY A 80 8.46 11.91 -2.02
N ILE A 81 7.76 10.80 -1.78
CA ILE A 81 8.10 9.49 -2.37
C ILE A 81 8.09 9.54 -3.90
N ARG A 82 7.06 10.16 -4.49
CA ARG A 82 6.97 10.32 -5.95
C ARG A 82 8.17 11.10 -6.50
N ARG A 83 8.51 12.23 -5.86
CA ARG A 83 9.64 13.08 -6.28
C ARG A 83 10.97 12.34 -6.17
N ALA A 84 11.24 11.73 -5.03
CA ALA A 84 12.44 10.92 -4.80
C ALA A 84 12.58 9.83 -5.87
N THR A 85 11.50 9.08 -6.13
CA THR A 85 11.48 8.01 -7.14
C THR A 85 11.77 8.54 -8.55
N ALA A 86 11.19 9.69 -8.92
CA ALA A 86 11.44 10.32 -10.21
C ALA A 86 12.89 10.82 -10.38
N GLU A 87 13.57 11.12 -9.27
CA GLU A 87 14.97 11.54 -9.21
C GLU A 87 15.94 10.35 -9.06
N GLY A 88 15.42 9.12 -8.99
CA GLY A 88 16.20 7.89 -8.82
C GLY A 88 16.56 7.57 -7.36
N ASP A 89 16.05 8.31 -6.40
CA ASP A 89 16.21 8.02 -4.97
C ASP A 89 15.13 7.03 -4.49
N LEU A 90 15.57 5.80 -4.25
CA LEU A 90 14.70 4.70 -3.83
C LEU A 90 14.90 4.31 -2.35
N ARG A 91 15.55 5.14 -1.54
CA ARG A 91 15.83 4.81 -0.12
C ARG A 91 14.58 4.51 0.70
N TRP A 92 13.45 5.13 0.35
CA TRP A 92 12.15 4.87 0.99
C TRP A 92 11.71 3.40 0.88
N LEU A 93 12.17 2.65 -0.14
CA LEU A 93 11.90 1.22 -0.27
C LEU A 93 12.45 0.39 0.89
N ALA A 94 13.41 0.91 1.66
CA ALA A 94 13.89 0.25 2.87
C ALA A 94 12.79 0.08 3.93
N MET A 95 11.69 0.82 3.84
CA MET A 95 10.52 0.69 4.71
C MET A 95 9.48 -0.30 4.17
N ALA A 96 9.64 -0.84 2.96
CA ALA A 96 8.67 -1.75 2.37
C ALA A 96 8.64 -3.09 3.12
N LYS A 97 7.44 -3.48 3.57
CA LYS A 97 7.17 -4.72 4.31
C LYS A 97 6.32 -5.63 3.43
N VAL A 98 6.98 -6.32 2.51
CA VAL A 98 6.33 -7.19 1.51
C VAL A 98 6.85 -8.61 1.64
N GLN A 99 5.93 -9.58 1.71
CA GLN A 99 6.27 -11.00 1.77
C GLN A 99 5.42 -11.79 0.77
N ALA A 100 6.04 -12.71 0.04
CA ALA A 100 5.31 -13.74 -0.69
C ALA A 100 4.72 -14.72 0.31
N VAL A 101 3.47 -15.12 0.08
CA VAL A 101 2.74 -16.08 0.93
C VAL A 101 2.46 -17.32 0.08
N GLU A 102 2.91 -18.47 0.56
CA GLU A 102 2.47 -19.77 0.04
C GLU A 102 1.07 -20.06 0.60
N VAL A 103 0.14 -20.42 -0.28
CA VAL A 103 -1.22 -20.80 0.10
C VAL A 103 -1.32 -22.30 -0.08
N ASP A 104 -1.32 -23.04 1.02
CA ASP A 104 -1.56 -24.49 0.98
C ASP A 104 -3.05 -24.76 0.63
N ASP A 105 -3.29 -25.68 -0.30
CA ASP A 105 -4.60 -26.01 -0.92
C ASP A 105 -5.65 -26.65 0.03
N GLU A 106 -5.55 -26.50 1.36
CA GLU A 106 -6.48 -27.14 2.30
C GLU A 106 -7.90 -26.52 2.30
N ALA A 107 -8.08 -25.31 1.77
CA ALA A 107 -9.39 -24.64 1.70
C ALA A 107 -10.32 -25.19 0.59
N SER A 108 -9.81 -26.04 -0.32
CA SER A 108 -10.56 -26.56 -1.48
C SER A 108 -11.38 -27.82 -1.18
N ALA A 109 -11.16 -28.49 -0.05
CA ALA A 109 -11.74 -29.81 0.26
C ALA A 109 -13.03 -29.77 1.12
N GLY A 110 -13.57 -28.59 1.44
CA GLY A 110 -14.69 -28.45 2.39
C GLY A 110 -16.11 -28.47 1.83
N ALA A 111 -16.30 -28.51 0.50
CA ALA A 111 -17.63 -28.46 -0.12
C ALA A 111 -18.01 -29.83 -0.70
N GLY A 112 -18.24 -30.81 0.18
CA GLY A 112 -18.52 -32.18 -0.28
C GLY A 112 -19.12 -33.14 0.74
N THR A 113 -19.90 -32.68 1.73
CA THR A 113 -20.85 -33.54 2.47
C THR A 113 -21.85 -32.69 3.26
N MET A 114 -23.06 -32.50 2.72
CA MET A 114 -24.33 -32.66 3.46
C MET A 114 -25.49 -32.72 2.47
#